data_AF-A0A7C6B4T8-F1
#
_entry.id   AF-A0A7C6B4T8-F1
#
_cell.length_a   1.000
_cell.length_b   1.000
_cell.length_c   1.000
_cell.angle_alpha   90.00
_cell.angle_beta   90.00
_cell.angle_gamma   90.00
#
_symmetry.space_group_name_H-M   'P 1'
#
loop_
_entity.id
_entity.type
_entity.pdbx_description
1 polymer ?
#
loop_
_entity_poly.entity_id
_entity_poly.type
_entity_poly.pdbx_seq_one_letter_code
_entity_poly.pdbx_strand_id
1 'polypeptide(L)'
;MRPEEHEELKGMLSAYLDQELTQAAGQRVRIHLEDCPECRETLRQLQGLQRLTAQVEFPDPPEEKMQELERRLSVRAPRGLGWLLVSGGLAAWVVYALFMAMLHWRPPTVEEMLGGAVALGVLLLFVSVLRQRLLEIPHDRYRSVKK
;
A
#
# COMPACT_ATOMS: atom_id res chain seq x y z
N MET A 1 -37.02 32.35 6.83
CA MET A 1 -35.59 32.02 7.05
C MET A 1 -34.76 33.26 6.80
N ARG A 2 -33.64 33.46 7.51
CA ARG A 2 -32.76 34.62 7.26
C ARG A 2 -32.03 34.44 5.93
N PRO A 3 -31.82 35.49 5.13
CA PRO A 3 -31.16 35.39 3.82
C PRO A 3 -29.73 34.84 3.91
N GLU A 4 -29.01 35.16 5.00
CA GLU A 4 -27.63 34.67 5.23
C GLU A 4 -27.56 33.14 5.44
N GLU A 5 -28.54 32.56 6.16
CA GLU A 5 -28.59 31.12 6.41
C GLU A 5 -28.95 30.33 5.15
N HIS A 6 -29.74 30.91 4.26
CA HIS A 6 -30.11 30.30 2.99
C HIS A 6 -28.88 30.14 2.08
N GLU A 7 -28.07 31.19 1.93
CA GLU A 7 -26.84 31.13 1.11
C GLU A 7 -25.81 30.14 1.67
N GLU A 8 -25.66 30.06 3.01
CA GLU A 8 -24.81 29.05 3.65
C GLU A 8 -25.27 27.62 3.29
N LEU A 9 -26.57 27.34 3.42
CA LEU A 9 -27.13 26.01 3.14
C LEU A 9 -27.11 25.67 1.64
N LYS A 10 -27.30 26.67 0.77
CA LYS A 10 -27.15 26.53 -0.68
C LYS A 10 -25.72 26.15 -1.06
N GLY A 11 -24.72 26.74 -0.41
CA GLY A 11 -23.30 26.38 -0.57
C GLY A 11 -22.99 24.95 -0.12
N MET A 12 -23.75 24.40 0.83
CA MET A 12 -23.57 23.03 1.33
C MET A 12 -24.19 21.94 0.42
N LEU A 13 -24.94 22.29 -0.63
CA LEU A 13 -25.65 21.31 -1.46
C LEU A 13 -24.73 20.33 -2.19
N SER A 14 -23.54 20.76 -2.63
CA SER A 14 -22.57 19.86 -3.29
C SER A 14 -22.02 18.84 -2.30
N ALA A 15 -21.54 19.30 -1.15
CA ALA A 15 -21.05 18.41 -0.09
C ALA A 15 -22.15 17.48 0.45
N TYR A 16 -23.41 17.92 0.45
CA TYR A 16 -24.57 17.08 0.77
C TYR A 16 -24.76 15.98 -0.28
N LEU A 17 -24.63 16.29 -1.56
CA LEU A 17 -24.73 15.32 -2.66
C LEU A 17 -23.62 14.27 -2.59
N ASP A 18 -22.40 14.68 -2.25
CA ASP A 18 -21.22 13.81 -2.14
C ASP A 18 -21.12 13.09 -0.79
N GLN A 19 -22.09 13.30 0.12
CA GLN A 19 -22.15 12.71 1.47
C GLN A 19 -20.97 13.09 2.39
N GLU A 20 -20.37 14.26 2.18
CA GLU A 20 -19.21 14.75 2.95
C GLU A 20 -19.59 15.59 4.17
N LEU A 21 -20.88 15.86 4.37
CA LEU A 21 -21.35 16.63 5.52
C LEU A 21 -21.43 15.79 6.80
N THR A 22 -21.18 16.46 7.94
CA THR A 22 -21.50 15.87 9.24
C THR A 22 -23.00 15.64 9.39
N GLN A 23 -23.39 14.70 10.26
CA GLN A 23 -24.82 14.36 10.48
C GLN A 23 -25.66 15.60 10.82
N ALA A 24 -25.14 16.50 11.66
CA ALA A 24 -25.84 17.73 12.05
C ALA A 24 -26.03 18.69 10.86
N ALA A 25 -25.00 18.88 10.03
CA ALA A 25 -25.08 19.73 8.84
C ALA A 25 -26.00 19.13 7.77
N GLY A 26 -25.91 17.83 7.52
CA GLY A 26 -26.80 17.14 6.59
C GLY A 26 -28.27 17.22 6.99
N GLN A 27 -28.57 17.17 8.30
CA GLN A 27 -29.93 17.34 8.80
C GLN A 27 -30.47 18.76 8.60
N ARG A 28 -29.63 19.80 8.80
CA ARG A 28 -30.00 21.19 8.49
C ARG A 28 -30.34 21.38 7.01
N VAL A 29 -29.51 20.85 6.11
CA VAL A 29 -29.76 20.92 4.67
C VAL A 29 -31.03 20.16 4.29
N ARG A 30 -31.27 18.98 4.86
CA ARG A 30 -32.50 18.20 4.61
C ARG A 30 -33.77 18.98 4.99
N ILE A 31 -33.80 19.56 6.18
CA ILE A 31 -34.94 20.38 6.63
C ILE A 31 -35.12 21.58 5.68
N HIS A 32 -34.03 22.23 5.27
CA HIS A 32 -34.10 23.34 4.33
C HIS A 32 -34.68 22.95 2.95
N LEU A 33 -34.39 21.75 2.46
CA LEU A 33 -34.92 21.22 1.21
C LEU A 33 -36.42 20.92 1.27
N GLU A 34 -37.00 20.73 2.46
CA GLU A 34 -38.46 20.56 2.62
C GLU A 34 -39.18 21.89 2.34
N ASP A 35 -38.61 23.00 2.80
CA ASP A 35 -39.23 24.33 2.72
C ASP A 35 -38.78 25.16 1.51
N CYS A 36 -37.62 24.89 0.91
CA CYS A 36 -37.06 25.71 -0.17
C CYS A 36 -37.15 25.05 -1.56
N PRO A 37 -38.01 25.53 -2.47
CA PRO A 37 -38.09 25.00 -3.83
C PRO A 37 -36.86 25.34 -4.70
N GLU A 38 -36.21 26.47 -4.46
CA GLU A 38 -35.01 26.88 -5.20
C GLU A 38 -33.84 25.92 -4.94
N CYS A 39 -33.51 25.65 -3.68
CA CYS A 39 -32.44 24.70 -3.34
C CYS A 39 -32.73 23.28 -3.83
N ARG A 40 -34.02 22.88 -3.90
CA ARG A 40 -34.40 21.60 -4.52
C ARG A 40 -34.14 21.57 -6.02
N GLU A 41 -34.32 22.69 -6.72
CA GLU A 41 -33.98 22.80 -8.15
C GLU A 41 -32.47 22.76 -8.34
N THR A 42 -31.70 23.52 -7.55
CA THR A 42 -30.24 23.50 -7.59
C THR A 42 -29.67 22.10 -7.33
N LEU A 43 -30.19 21.39 -6.33
CA LEU A 43 -29.78 20.01 -6.05
C LEU A 43 -30.09 19.07 -7.22
N ARG A 44 -31.25 19.22 -7.88
CA ARG A 44 -31.61 18.43 -9.07
C ARG A 44 -30.67 18.70 -10.25
N GLN A 45 -30.24 19.95 -10.43
CA GLN A 45 -29.25 20.31 -11.46
C GLN A 45 -27.89 19.66 -11.18
N LEU A 46 -27.40 19.71 -9.94
CA LEU A 46 -26.15 19.06 -9.53
C LEU A 46 -26.21 17.54 -9.74
N GLN A 47 -27.32 16.90 -9.36
CA GLN A 47 -27.55 15.47 -9.62
C GLN A 47 -27.56 15.14 -11.12
N GLY A 48 -28.10 16.03 -11.95
CA GLY A 48 -28.06 15.90 -13.41
C GLY A 48 -26.63 15.89 -13.95
N LEU A 49 -25.79 16.82 -13.49
CA LEU A 49 -24.37 16.88 -13.87
C LEU A 49 -23.61 15.63 -13.43
N GLN A 50 -23.83 15.17 -12.19
CA GLN A 50 -23.20 13.95 -11.67
C GLN A 50 -23.56 12.70 -12.51
N ARG A 51 -24.80 12.61 -13.00
CA ARG A 51 -25.23 11.51 -13.87
C ARG A 51 -24.59 11.57 -15.25
N LEU A 52 -24.41 12.77 -15.80
CA LEU A 52 -23.76 12.95 -17.10
C LEU A 52 -22.27 12.60 -17.02
N THR A 53 -21.58 13.00 -15.95
CA THR A 53 -20.17 12.66 -15.74
C THR A 53 -19.98 11.18 -15.44
N ALA A 54 -20.91 10.54 -14.73
CA ALA A 54 -20.88 9.11 -14.46
C ALA A 54 -21.05 8.23 -15.72
N GLN A 55 -21.63 8.77 -16.80
CA GLN A 55 -21.79 8.07 -18.09
C GLN A 55 -20.53 8.15 -18.96
N VAL A 56 -19.51 8.91 -18.54
CA VAL A 56 -18.25 8.97 -19.27
C VAL A 56 -17.50 7.67 -19.04
N GLU A 57 -17.44 6.81 -20.06
CA GLU A 57 -16.57 5.65 -20.06
C GLU A 57 -15.12 6.12 -20.06
N PHE A 58 -14.42 5.87 -18.96
CA PHE A 58 -12.96 5.94 -18.94
C PHE A 58 -12.43 4.64 -19.55
N PRO A 59 -11.66 4.69 -20.66
CA PRO A 59 -11.05 3.49 -21.18
C PRO A 59 -10.10 2.94 -20.12
N ASP A 60 -10.22 1.64 -19.83
CA ASP A 60 -9.27 0.96 -18.97
C ASP A 60 -7.85 1.18 -19.55
N PRO A 61 -6.87 1.55 -18.71
CA PRO A 61 -5.51 1.71 -19.18
C PRO A 61 -5.02 0.37 -19.76
N PRO A 62 -4.31 0.38 -20.90
CA PRO A 62 -3.83 -0.85 -21.52
C PRO A 62 -2.95 -1.62 -20.53
N GLU A 63 -3.15 -2.94 -20.46
CA GLU A 63 -2.47 -3.82 -19.51
C GLU A 63 -0.93 -3.64 -19.54
N GLU A 64 -0.38 -3.36 -20.72
CA GLU A 64 1.05 -3.08 -20.91
C GLU A 64 1.54 -1.86 -20.12
N LYS A 65 0.74 -0.78 -20.07
CA LYS A 65 1.07 0.44 -19.32
C LYS A 65 0.94 0.20 -17.82
N MET A 66 -0.04 -0.60 -17.40
CA MET A 66 -0.17 -0.99 -16.00
C MET A 66 1.03 -1.84 -15.55
N GLN A 67 1.44 -2.82 -16.35
CA GLN A 67 2.64 -3.62 -16.09
C GLN A 67 3.93 -2.79 -16.11
N GLU A 68 4.03 -1.79 -16.98
CA GLU A 68 5.17 -0.86 -16.99
C GLU A 68 5.23 -0.06 -15.69
N LEU A 69 4.08 0.46 -15.23
CA LEU A 69 3.98 1.20 -13.98
C LEU A 69 4.28 0.31 -12.76
N GLU A 70 3.72 -0.89 -12.71
CA GLU A 70 4.03 -1.90 -11.70
C GLU A 70 5.52 -2.25 -11.71
N ARG A 71 6.16 -2.37 -12.86
CA ARG A 71 7.62 -2.62 -12.93
C ARG A 71 8.46 -1.42 -12.49
N ARG A 72 7.97 -0.19 -12.69
CA ARG A 72 8.62 1.05 -12.24
C ARG A 72 8.45 1.26 -10.72
N LEU A 73 7.26 0.91 -10.20
CA LEU A 73 6.90 1.03 -8.77
C LEU A 73 7.31 -0.19 -7.94
N SER A 74 7.46 -1.36 -8.55
CA SER A 74 8.09 -2.56 -7.96
C SER A 74 9.58 -2.26 -7.80
N VAL A 75 9.84 -1.49 -6.76
CA VAL A 75 11.12 -1.09 -6.18
C VAL A 75 12.22 -2.05 -6.61
N ARG A 76 12.97 -1.65 -7.62
CA ARG A 76 14.15 -2.36 -8.16
C ARG A 76 15.32 -2.36 -7.16
N ALA A 77 15.13 -1.88 -5.93
CA ALA A 77 16.20 -1.58 -4.99
C ALA A 77 16.49 -2.57 -3.84
N PRO A 78 15.72 -3.63 -3.51
CA PRO A 78 16.12 -4.53 -2.42
C PRO A 78 16.94 -5.74 -2.88
N ARG A 79 16.94 -6.07 -4.19
CA ARG A 79 17.54 -7.34 -4.69
C ARG A 79 19.07 -7.33 -4.68
N GLY A 80 19.68 -6.20 -5.06
CA GLY A 80 21.13 -6.03 -5.02
C GLY A 80 21.66 -5.80 -3.60
N LEU A 81 20.94 -5.00 -2.81
CA LEU A 81 21.32 -4.72 -1.42
C LEU A 81 21.22 -5.97 -0.53
N GLY A 82 20.18 -6.79 -0.75
CA GLY A 82 20.04 -8.08 -0.06
C GLY A 82 21.19 -9.05 -0.37
N TRP A 83 21.61 -9.16 -1.64
CA TRP A 83 22.74 -10.00 -2.00
C TRP A 83 24.08 -9.48 -1.47
N LEU A 84 24.29 -8.16 -1.43
CA LEU A 84 25.50 -7.55 -0.85
C LEU A 84 25.58 -7.75 0.68
N LEU A 85 24.45 -7.62 1.39
CA LEU A 85 24.39 -7.91 2.83
C LEU A 85 24.66 -9.39 3.13
N VAL A 86 24.13 -10.31 2.31
CA VAL A 86 24.34 -11.75 2.47
C VAL A 86 25.78 -12.14 2.16
N SER A 87 26.34 -11.69 1.03
CA SER A 87 27.73 -12.00 0.67
C SER A 87 28.71 -11.36 1.66
N GLY A 88 28.44 -10.13 2.10
CA GLY A 88 29.22 -9.44 3.12
C GLY A 88 29.18 -10.14 4.47
N GLY A 89 28.01 -10.58 4.94
CA GLY A 89 27.85 -11.32 6.20
C GLY A 89 28.59 -12.67 6.19
N LEU A 90 28.47 -13.43 5.10
CA LEU A 90 29.17 -14.70 4.93
C LEU A 90 30.70 -14.49 4.90
N ALA A 91 31.17 -13.49 4.16
CA ALA A 91 32.60 -13.16 4.09
C ALA A 91 33.15 -12.75 5.46
N ALA A 92 32.44 -11.90 6.19
CA ALA A 92 32.84 -11.48 7.55
C ALA A 92 32.90 -12.66 8.52
N TRP A 93 31.94 -13.60 8.43
CA TRP A 93 31.93 -14.79 9.28
C TRP A 93 33.11 -15.73 8.98
N VAL A 94 33.40 -15.98 7.71
CA VAL A 94 34.56 -16.79 7.28
C VAL A 94 35.87 -16.13 7.73
N VAL A 95 36.00 -14.81 7.56
CA VAL A 95 37.19 -14.06 8.00
C VAL A 95 37.37 -14.15 9.52
N TYR A 96 36.28 -13.98 10.28
CA TYR A 96 36.32 -14.10 11.74
C TYR A 96 36.75 -15.51 12.19
N ALA A 97 36.17 -16.55 11.59
CA ALA A 97 36.54 -17.94 11.89
C ALA A 97 38.01 -18.23 11.57
N LEU A 98 38.50 -17.76 10.42
CA LEU A 98 39.89 -17.94 10.00
C LEU A 98 40.87 -17.16 10.91
N PHE A 99 40.52 -15.93 11.28
CA PHE A 99 41.30 -15.08 12.17
C PHE A 99 41.42 -15.67 13.58
N MET A 100 40.30 -16.16 14.13
CA MET A 100 40.29 -16.85 15.43
C MET A 100 41.15 -18.12 15.40
N ALA A 101 41.04 -18.93 14.34
CA ALA A 101 41.86 -20.13 14.16
C ALA A 101 43.36 -19.83 14.02
N MET A 102 43.72 -18.66 13.47
CA MET A 102 45.12 -18.27 13.26
C MET A 102 45.77 -17.64 14.50
N LEU A 103 45.00 -16.91 15.32
CA LEU A 103 45.50 -16.28 16.55
C LEU A 103 45.55 -17.23 17.75
N HIS A 104 44.60 -18.16 17.84
CA HIS A 104 44.56 -19.13 18.91
C HIS A 104 45.01 -20.48 18.35
N TRP A 105 46.29 -20.82 18.54
CA TRP A 105 46.80 -22.17 18.34
C TRP A 105 46.27 -23.11 19.45
N ARG A 106 44.95 -23.16 19.61
CA ARG A 106 44.21 -24.10 20.45
C ARG A 106 43.12 -24.74 19.60
N PRO A 107 42.85 -26.04 19.77
CA PRO A 107 41.75 -26.68 19.07
C PRO A 107 40.44 -25.97 19.46
N PRO A 108 39.59 -25.62 18.50
CA PRO A 108 38.32 -24.95 18.78
C PRO A 108 37.48 -25.82 19.72
N THR A 109 36.93 -25.20 20.76
CA THR A 109 36.06 -25.86 21.72
C THR A 109 34.72 -26.20 21.07
N VAL A 110 34.13 -27.34 21.43
CA VAL A 110 32.87 -27.82 20.83
C VAL A 110 31.73 -26.81 20.95
N GLU A 111 31.73 -25.98 21.99
CA GLU A 111 30.73 -24.93 22.22
C GLU A 111 30.77 -23.82 21.15
N GLU A 112 31.97 -23.44 20.70
CA GLU A 112 32.15 -22.41 19.66
C GLU A 112 31.73 -22.95 18.28
N MET A 113 32.01 -24.23 18.01
CA MET A 113 31.56 -24.91 16.80
C MET A 113 30.04 -25.04 16.77
N LEU A 114 29.42 -25.40 17.89
CA LEU A 114 27.98 -25.54 18.01
C LEU A 114 27.27 -24.18 17.84
N GLY A 115 27.79 -23.13 18.46
CA GLY A 115 27.27 -21.77 18.32
C GLY A 115 27.36 -21.26 16.88
N GLY A 116 28.48 -21.51 16.21
CA GLY A 116 28.67 -21.18 14.80
C GLY A 116 27.69 -21.90 13.87
N ALA A 117 27.47 -23.20 14.09
CA ALA A 117 26.54 -24.01 13.29
C ALA A 117 25.09 -23.54 13.46
N VAL A 118 24.66 -23.21 14.68
CA VAL A 118 23.31 -22.69 14.96
C VAL A 118 23.11 -21.33 14.30
N ALA A 119 24.06 -20.41 14.45
CA ALA A 119 23.99 -19.09 13.83
C ALA A 119 23.91 -19.16 12.30
N LEU A 120 24.73 -20.03 11.68
CA LEU A 120 24.71 -20.29 10.24
C LEU A 120 23.37 -20.90 9.80
N GLY A 121 22.83 -21.85 10.56
CA GLY A 121 21.53 -22.47 10.29
C GLY A 121 20.38 -21.46 10.33
N VAL A 122 20.35 -20.59 11.35
CA VAL A 122 19.35 -19.51 11.46
C VAL A 122 19.47 -18.53 10.30
N LEU A 123 20.70 -18.15 9.92
CA LEU A 123 20.95 -17.29 8.77
C LEU A 123 20.41 -17.92 7.47
N LEU A 124 20.70 -19.20 7.22
CA LEU A 124 20.24 -19.92 6.04
C LEU A 124 18.72 -20.06 5.99
N LEU A 125 18.07 -20.36 7.12
CA LEU A 125 16.61 -20.44 7.21
C LEU A 125 15.97 -19.08 6.95
N PHE A 126 16.51 -18.01 7.55
CA PHE A 126 16.02 -16.66 7.32
C PHE A 126 16.12 -16.27 5.85
N VAL A 127 17.25 -16.58 5.18
CA VAL A 127 17.43 -16.35 3.74
C VAL A 127 16.46 -17.19 2.90
N SER A 128 16.21 -18.45 3.27
CA SER A 128 15.27 -19.34 2.56
C SER A 128 13.83 -18.81 2.63
N VAL A 129 13.38 -18.43 3.83
CA VAL A 129 12.05 -17.83 4.05
C VAL A 129 11.91 -16.49 3.34
N LEU A 130 12.95 -15.65 3.38
CA LEU A 130 12.95 -14.37 2.68
C LEU A 130 12.89 -14.57 1.16
N ARG A 131 13.64 -15.53 0.61
CA ARG A 131 13.58 -15.91 -0.81
C ARG A 131 12.20 -16.40 -1.19
N GLN A 132 11.60 -17.29 -0.39
CA GLN A 132 10.29 -17.84 -0.67
C GLN A 132 9.20 -16.76 -0.66
N ARG A 133 9.20 -15.88 0.36
CA ARG A 133 8.27 -14.75 0.43
C ARG A 133 8.41 -13.78 -0.74
N LEU A 134 9.63 -13.50 -1.17
CA LEU A 134 9.87 -12.61 -2.31
C LEU A 134 9.50 -13.22 -3.67
N LEU A 135 9.58 -14.55 -3.81
CA LEU A 135 9.15 -15.27 -5.02
C LEU A 135 7.63 -15.48 -5.09
N GLU A 136 6.93 -15.46 -3.95
CA GLU A 136 5.46 -15.56 -3.88
C GLU A 136 4.76 -14.22 -4.12
N ILE A 137 5.42 -13.08 -3.85
CA ILE A 137 4.87 -11.73 -4.06
C ILE A 137 4.35 -11.46 -5.50
N PRO A 138 4.95 -11.98 -6.59
CA PRO A 138 4.43 -11.79 -7.94
C PRO A 138 3.51 -12.92 -8.45
N HIS A 139 3.00 -13.82 -7.60
CA HIS A 139 2.16 -14.93 -8.06
C HIS A 139 0.81 -15.06 -7.35
N ASP A 140 0.20 -13.95 -6.93
CA ASP A 140 -1.22 -13.95 -6.58
C ASP A 140 -2.10 -14.09 -7.85
N ARG A 141 -2.09 -15.33 -8.34
CA ARG A 141 -2.83 -15.89 -9.47
C ARG A 141 -4.21 -16.36 -9.02
N TYR A 142 -4.89 -15.62 -8.13
CA TYR A 142 -6.28 -15.88 -7.76
C TYR A 142 -7.25 -14.73 -8.11
N ARG A 143 -6.78 -13.64 -8.73
CA ARG A 143 -7.66 -12.56 -9.22
C ARG A 143 -8.26 -12.82 -10.62
N SER A 144 -8.51 -14.08 -10.97
CA SER A 144 -9.19 -14.45 -12.23
C SER A 144 -10.40 -15.36 -12.04
N VAL A 145 -11.04 -15.34 -10.87
CA VAL A 145 -12.34 -15.99 -10.68
C VAL A 145 -13.43 -14.92 -10.68
N LYS A 146 -13.99 -14.68 -11.86
CA LYS A 146 -15.30 -14.03 -12.01
C LYS A 146 -16.39 -15.00 -11.53
N LYS A 147 -17.34 -14.52 -10.73
CA LYS A 147 -18.73 -14.99 -10.74
C LYS A 147 -19.58 -13.88 -11.30
#